data_AF-A0A562VP84-F1
#
_entry.id   AF-A0A562VP84-F1
#
_cell.length_a   1.000
_cell.length_b   1.000
_cell.length_c   1.000
_cell.angle_alpha   90.00
_cell.angle_beta   90.00
_cell.angle_gamma   90.00
#
_symmetry.space_group_name_H-M   'P 1'
#
loop_
_entity.id
_entity.type
_entity.pdbx_description
1 polymer ?
#
loop_
_entity_poly.entity_id
_entity_poly.type
_entity_poly.pdbx_seq_one_letter_code
_entity_poly.pdbx_strand_id
1 'polypeptide(L)'
;MEVIKFAITRALTVALRKSLAVRIEDRMEITVFPDQGEPIDLSPAVIKSKVRRFIIHHVELELQKRQVMREAEELKELRGKNVAGEISRIAEDGTLYVALEISDVFSHLILAGECPVRYQPLHERCRYSTASSNNRSSTGSPTPPAGR
;
A
#
# COMPACT_ATOMS: atom_id res chain seq x y z
N MET A 1 -5.39 4.90 16.79
CA MET A 1 -6.60 4.41 17.50
C MET A 1 -7.87 5.18 17.14
N GLU A 2 -7.86 6.52 17.16
CA GLU A 2 -9.05 7.35 16.80
C GLU A 2 -9.65 7.02 15.43
N VAL A 3 -8.82 6.69 14.46
CA VAL A 3 -9.25 6.24 13.12
C VAL A 3 -10.13 4.99 13.16
N ILE A 4 -9.68 3.98 13.89
CA ILE A 4 -10.37 2.69 13.99
C ILE A 4 -11.69 2.90 14.73
N LYS A 5 -11.67 3.70 15.80
CA LYS A 5 -12.85 4.13 16.53
C LYS A 5 -13.85 4.85 15.62
N PHE A 6 -13.41 5.80 14.80
CA PHE A 6 -14.27 6.48 13.83
C PHE A 6 -14.88 5.52 12.80
N ALA A 7 -14.07 4.60 12.23
CA ALA A 7 -14.54 3.62 11.26
C ALA A 7 -15.59 2.67 11.86
N ILE A 8 -15.36 2.20 13.10
CA ILE A 8 -16.30 1.34 13.83
C ILE A 8 -17.58 2.10 14.15
N THR A 9 -17.49 3.32 14.69
CA THR A 9 -18.64 4.18 14.97
C THR A 9 -19.48 4.36 13.71
N ARG A 10 -18.86 4.75 12.59
CA ARG A 10 -19.55 4.95 11.32
C ARG A 10 -20.24 3.68 10.83
N ALA A 11 -19.55 2.54 10.87
CA ALA A 11 -20.11 1.25 10.47
C ALA A 11 -21.31 0.85 11.35
N LEU A 12 -21.19 1.02 12.67
CA LEU A 12 -22.27 0.72 13.62
C LEU A 12 -23.45 1.67 13.45
N THR A 13 -23.23 2.96 13.22
CA THR A 13 -24.32 3.94 13.03
C THR A 13 -25.13 3.57 11.79
N VAL A 14 -24.46 3.17 10.71
CA VAL A 14 -25.13 2.71 9.48
C VAL A 14 -25.90 1.40 9.71
N ALA A 15 -25.29 0.44 10.43
CA ALA A 15 -25.88 -0.88 10.64
C ALA A 15 -27.07 -0.87 11.62
N LEU A 16 -26.98 -0.08 12.70
CA LEU A 16 -27.97 -0.02 13.78
C LEU A 16 -28.98 1.11 13.61
N ARG A 17 -28.69 2.11 12.76
CA ARG A 17 -29.49 3.32 12.55
C ARG A 17 -29.81 4.05 13.86
N LYS A 18 -28.85 4.06 14.80
CA LYS A 18 -28.94 4.72 16.10
C LYS A 18 -27.71 5.57 16.36
N SER A 19 -27.87 6.58 17.20
CA SER A 19 -26.77 7.34 17.77
C SER A 19 -26.00 6.46 18.76
N LEU A 20 -24.68 6.49 18.68
CA LEU A 20 -23.82 5.64 19.50
C LEU A 20 -22.46 6.27 19.74
N ALA A 21 -21.85 5.91 20.86
CA ALA A 21 -20.47 6.21 21.19
C ALA A 21 -19.68 4.91 21.27
N VAL A 22 -18.45 4.93 20.76
CA VAL A 22 -17.52 3.80 20.81
C VAL A 22 -16.27 4.25 21.55
N ARG A 23 -15.87 3.50 22.58
CA ARG A 23 -14.59 3.68 23.28
C ARG A 23 -13.72 2.45 23.04
N ILE A 24 -12.43 2.71 22.81
CA ILE A 24 -11.42 1.67 22.59
C ILE A 24 -10.20 2.07 23.39
N GLU A 25 -10.14 1.57 24.62
CA GLU A 25 -8.97 1.65 25.50
C GLU A 25 -8.32 0.25 25.53
N ASP A 26 -8.60 -0.56 26.56
CA ASP A 26 -8.17 -1.96 26.61
C ASP A 26 -9.17 -2.92 25.94
N ARG A 27 -10.44 -2.55 25.92
CA ARG A 27 -11.54 -3.29 25.29
C ARG A 27 -12.45 -2.34 24.53
N MET A 28 -13.18 -2.88 23.56
CA MET A 28 -14.17 -2.11 22.82
C MET A 28 -15.46 -2.04 23.63
N GLU A 29 -15.88 -0.82 23.96
CA GLU A 29 -17.15 -0.51 24.62
C GLU A 29 -18.03 0.28 23.66
N ILE A 30 -19.31 -0.08 23.57
CA ILE A 30 -20.28 0.57 22.69
C ILE A 30 -21.46 1.00 23.55
N THR A 31 -21.73 2.29 23.59
CA THR A 31 -22.91 2.84 24.26
C THR A 31 -23.87 3.33 23.19
N VAL A 32 -25.11 2.84 23.20
CA VAL A 32 -26.15 3.24 22.25
C VAL A 32 -27.11 4.19 22.93
N PHE A 33 -27.43 5.29 22.25
CA PHE A 33 -28.38 6.29 22.68
C PHE A 33 -29.70 6.06 21.93
N PRO A 34 -30.70 5.42 22.54
CA PRO A 34 -32.02 5.27 21.93
C PRO A 34 -32.74 6.63 21.86
N ASP A 35 -33.70 6.77 20.95
CA ASP A 35 -34.49 8.01 20.79
C ASP A 35 -35.32 8.34 22.05
N GLN A 36 -35.62 7.31 22.86
CA GLN A 36 -36.24 7.45 24.17
C GLN A 36 -35.62 6.45 25.16
N GLY A 37 -35.37 6.91 26.39
CA GLY A 37 -34.79 6.12 27.47
C GLY A 37 -33.34 6.46 27.78
N GLU A 38 -32.74 5.66 28.65
CA GLU A 38 -31.35 5.84 29.08
C GLU A 38 -30.37 5.20 28.09
N PRO A 39 -29.12 5.70 28.01
CA PRO A 39 -28.06 5.08 27.23
C PRO A 39 -27.85 3.62 27.66
N ILE A 40 -27.70 2.72 26.68
CA ILE A 40 -27.54 1.29 26.92
C ILE A 40 -26.17 0.85 26.45
N ASP A 41 -25.40 0.21 27.33
CA ASP A 41 -24.15 -0.43 26.96
C ASP A 41 -24.41 -1.74 26.22
N LEU A 42 -23.84 -1.81 25.03
CA LEU A 42 -23.99 -2.91 24.10
C LEU A 42 -22.72 -3.75 24.14
N SER A 43 -22.84 -4.94 24.73
CA SER A 43 -21.74 -5.90 24.73
C SER A 43 -21.38 -6.29 23.27
N PRO A 44 -20.10 -6.29 22.90
CA PRO A 44 -19.64 -6.72 21.57
C PRO A 44 -20.10 -8.14 21.21
N ALA A 45 -20.33 -9.00 22.22
CA ALA A 45 -20.78 -10.37 22.03
C ALA A 45 -22.22 -10.48 21.49
N VAL A 46 -23.04 -9.44 21.68
CA VAL A 46 -24.44 -9.38 21.22
C VAL A 46 -24.53 -8.94 19.75
N ILE A 47 -23.43 -8.45 19.18
CA ILE A 47 -23.37 -8.03 17.79
C ILE A 47 -23.49 -9.25 16.87
N LYS A 48 -24.56 -9.28 16.07
CA LYS A 48 -24.77 -10.32 15.06
C LYS A 48 -23.56 -10.45 14.14
N SER A 49 -23.20 -11.68 13.77
CA SER A 49 -22.05 -11.96 12.89
C SER A 49 -22.03 -11.12 11.61
N LYS A 50 -23.20 -10.85 11.01
CA LYS A 50 -23.34 -10.00 9.82
C LYS A 50 -22.84 -8.57 10.06
N VAL A 51 -23.19 -7.98 11.21
CA VAL A 51 -22.77 -6.63 11.60
C VAL A 51 -21.27 -6.62 11.92
N ARG A 52 -20.77 -7.66 12.60
CA ARG A 52 -19.33 -7.82 12.84
C ARG A 52 -18.52 -7.86 11.55
N ARG A 53 -18.95 -8.65 10.56
CA ARG A 53 -18.29 -8.72 9.24
C ARG A 53 -18.33 -7.38 8.52
N PHE A 54 -19.44 -6.66 8.61
CA PHE A 54 -19.58 -5.31 8.05
C PHE A 54 -18.61 -4.30 8.71
N ILE A 55 -18.46 -4.34 10.03
CA ILE A 55 -17.50 -3.49 10.75
C ILE A 55 -16.07 -3.79 10.31
N ILE A 56 -15.68 -5.08 10.28
CA ILE A 56 -14.33 -5.49 9.87
C ILE A 56 -14.02 -4.97 8.46
N HIS A 57 -14.93 -5.19 7.52
CA HIS A 57 -14.76 -4.71 6.15
C HIS A 57 -14.61 -3.18 6.07
N HIS A 58 -15.40 -2.42 6.83
CA HIS A 58 -15.29 -0.96 6.85
C HIS A 58 -13.98 -0.49 7.48
N VAL A 59 -13.50 -1.17 8.52
CA VAL A 59 -12.19 -0.88 9.12
C VAL A 59 -11.07 -1.16 8.11
N GLU A 60 -11.11 -2.30 7.42
CA GLU A 60 -10.15 -2.64 6.35
C GLU A 60 -10.11 -1.58 5.26
N LEU A 61 -11.28 -1.13 4.76
CA LEU A 61 -11.36 -0.07 3.76
C LEU A 61 -10.78 1.25 4.25
N GLU A 62 -11.05 1.65 5.50
CA GLU A 62 -10.51 2.88 6.08
C GLU A 62 -9.00 2.82 6.33
N LEU A 63 -8.47 1.63 6.62
CA LEU A 63 -7.04 1.37 6.71
C LEU A 63 -6.38 1.44 5.33
N GLN A 64 -6.93 0.73 4.33
CA GLN A 64 -6.44 0.77 2.95
C GLN A 64 -6.42 2.19 2.40
N LYS A 65 -7.51 2.96 2.58
CA LYS A 65 -7.56 4.36 2.14
C LYS A 65 -6.44 5.19 2.74
N ARG A 66 -6.14 5.02 4.03
CA ARG A 66 -5.06 5.76 4.70
C ARG A 66 -3.68 5.32 4.27
N GLN A 67 -3.50 4.01 4.04
CA GLN A 67 -2.28 3.50 3.47
C GLN A 67 -2.03 4.15 2.11
N VAL A 68 -3.02 4.17 1.22
CA VAL A 68 -2.92 4.84 -0.09
C VAL A 68 -2.63 6.34 0.05
N MET A 69 -3.27 7.05 0.99
CA MET A 69 -2.98 8.47 1.20
C MET A 69 -1.55 8.71 1.73
N ARG A 70 -1.04 7.82 2.60
CA ARG A 70 0.34 7.90 3.08
C ARG A 70 1.33 7.65 1.95
N GLU A 71 1.12 6.57 1.20
CA GLU A 71 1.94 6.22 0.03
C GLU A 71 1.93 7.36 -1.00
N ALA A 72 0.79 8.03 -1.21
CA ALA A 72 0.69 9.18 -2.09
C ALA A 72 1.48 10.41 -1.60
N GLU A 73 1.48 10.68 -0.28
CA GLU A 73 2.29 11.78 0.29
C GLU A 73 3.78 11.46 0.19
N GLU A 74 4.19 10.21 0.48
CA GLU A 74 5.57 9.74 0.32
C GLU A 74 6.01 9.83 -1.16
N LEU A 75 5.18 9.41 -2.10
CA LEU A 75 5.42 9.57 -3.54
C LEU A 75 5.61 11.03 -3.95
N LYS A 76 4.83 11.94 -3.36
CA LYS A 76 4.95 13.38 -3.61
C LYS A 76 6.27 13.93 -3.08
N GLU A 77 6.76 13.45 -1.94
CA GLU A 77 8.07 13.80 -1.39
C GLU A 77 9.25 13.26 -2.22
N LEU A 78 9.04 12.20 -3.00
CA LEU A 78 10.04 11.64 -3.90
C LEU A 78 10.15 12.38 -5.24
N ARG A 79 9.21 13.28 -5.52
CA ARG A 79 9.20 14.03 -6.79
C ARG A 79 10.48 14.87 -6.93
N GLY A 80 11.22 14.63 -8.01
CA GLY A 80 12.47 15.33 -8.32
C GLY A 80 13.70 14.78 -7.58
N LYS A 81 13.55 13.70 -6.81
CA LYS A 81 14.67 12.96 -6.23
C LYS A 81 15.08 11.82 -7.17
N ASN A 82 16.37 11.48 -7.14
CA ASN A 82 16.87 10.29 -7.81
C ASN A 82 16.64 9.08 -6.91
N VAL A 83 15.88 8.10 -7.40
CA VAL A 83 15.58 6.85 -6.68
C VAL A 83 16.07 5.69 -7.55
N ALA A 84 16.80 4.76 -6.95
CA ALA A 84 17.25 3.55 -7.63
C ALA A 84 16.11 2.52 -7.67
N GLY A 85 16.06 1.74 -8.74
CA GLY A 85 15.10 0.65 -8.88
C GLY A 85 15.55 -0.35 -9.92
N GLU A 86 14.87 -1.49 -9.92
CA GLU A 86 15.14 -2.60 -10.82
C GLU A 86 14.05 -2.68 -11.90
N ILE A 87 14.46 -2.90 -13.14
CA ILE A 87 13.52 -3.11 -14.25
C ILE A 87 12.91 -4.50 -14.10
N SER A 88 11.62 -4.54 -13.75
CA SER A 88 10.86 -5.77 -13.54
C SER A 88 10.31 -6.32 -14.86
N ARG A 89 9.86 -5.43 -15.75
CA ARG A 89 9.28 -5.79 -17.05
C ARG A 89 9.49 -4.68 -18.07
N ILE A 90 9.57 -5.06 -19.34
CA ILE A 90 9.54 -4.14 -20.49
C ILE A 90 8.27 -4.48 -21.29
N ALA A 91 7.43 -3.49 -21.59
CA ALA A 91 6.26 -3.66 -22.46
C ALA A 91 6.64 -3.60 -23.95
N GLU A 92 5.74 -4.06 -24.81
CA GLU A 92 5.92 -4.12 -26.27
C GLU A 92 6.14 -2.74 -26.90
N ASP A 93 5.57 -1.70 -26.29
CA ASP A 93 5.73 -0.30 -26.68
C ASP A 93 7.08 0.31 -26.22
N GLY A 94 7.91 -0.47 -25.52
CA GLY A 94 9.19 -0.03 -24.95
C GLY A 94 9.07 0.67 -23.59
N THR A 95 7.87 0.72 -22.98
CA THR A 95 7.68 1.26 -21.62
C THR A 95 8.32 0.33 -20.59
N LEU A 96 9.12 0.89 -19.69
CA LEU A 96 9.79 0.14 -18.61
C LEU A 96 8.92 0.16 -17.36
N TYR A 97 8.68 -1.00 -16.77
CA TYR A 97 8.13 -1.15 -15.42
C TYR A 97 9.29 -1.35 -14.46
N VAL A 98 9.38 -0.49 -13.47
CA VAL A 98 10.48 -0.43 -12.51
C VAL A 98 9.93 -0.69 -11.11
N ALA A 99 10.53 -1.63 -10.38
CA ALA A 99 10.32 -1.80 -8.96
C ALA A 99 11.33 -0.91 -8.22
N LEU A 100 10.85 0.04 -7.44
CA LEU A 100 11.64 0.94 -6.62
C LEU A 100 11.59 0.42 -5.18
N GLU A 101 12.72 0.04 -4.62
CA GLU A 101 12.82 -0.33 -3.22
C GLU A 101 13.33 0.87 -2.44
N ILE A 102 12.49 1.40 -1.55
CA ILE A 102 12.84 2.48 -0.64
C ILE A 102 12.99 1.86 0.74
N SER A 103 14.23 1.66 1.14
CA SER A 103 14.58 1.20 2.47
C SER A 103 14.98 2.41 3.32
N ASP A 104 14.16 2.75 4.30
CA ASP A 104 14.54 3.63 5.41
C ASP A 104 14.70 2.78 6.69
N VAL A 105 15.34 3.33 7.72
CA VAL A 105 15.64 2.65 9.00
C VAL A 105 14.39 2.06 9.67
N PHE A 106 13.19 2.56 9.32
CA PHE A 106 11.92 2.17 9.94
C PHE A 106 10.88 1.61 8.97
N SER A 107 11.15 1.57 7.65
CA SER A 107 10.17 1.10 6.66
C SER A 107 10.83 0.58 5.38
N HIS A 108 10.30 -0.53 4.88
CA HIS A 108 10.55 -1.01 3.51
C HIS A 108 9.30 -0.73 2.69
N LEU A 109 9.42 0.20 1.73
CA LEU A 109 8.35 0.50 0.78
C LEU A 109 8.77 0.02 -0.61
N ILE A 110 7.99 -0.88 -1.19
CA ILE A 110 8.16 -1.34 -2.57
C ILE A 110 7.16 -0.58 -3.43
N LEU A 111 7.64 0.29 -4.29
CA LEU A 111 6.84 1.05 -5.24
C LEU A 111 7.00 0.48 -6.65
N ALA A 112 5.93 0.54 -7.44
CA ALA A 112 5.99 0.25 -8.87
C ALA A 112 5.90 1.56 -9.64
N GLY A 113 6.84 1.77 -10.56
CA GLY A 113 6.89 2.94 -11.44
C GLY A 113 6.86 2.53 -12.91
N GLU A 114 6.30 3.42 -13.74
CA GLU A 114 6.31 3.29 -15.20
C GLU A 114 7.21 4.37 -15.80
N CYS A 115 8.11 3.98 -16.70
CA CYS A 115 8.96 4.88 -17.46
C CYS A 115 8.69 4.75 -18.97
N PRO A 116 7.74 5.55 -19.50
CA PRO A 116 7.47 5.63 -20.93
C PRO A 116 8.69 6.04 -21.76
N VAL A 117 8.76 5.58 -23.01
CA VAL A 117 9.88 5.83 -23.95
C VAL A 117 10.24 7.32 -24.09
N ARG A 118 9.25 8.21 -24.01
CA ARG A 118 9.44 9.67 -24.10
C ARG A 118 10.32 10.25 -22.99
N TYR A 119 10.38 9.62 -21.83
CA TYR A 119 11.20 10.04 -20.69
C TYR A 119 12.55 9.31 -20.62
N GLN A 120 12.77 8.33 -21.50
CA GLN A 120 14.03 7.58 -21.55
C GLN A 120 15.09 8.35 -22.35
N PRO A 121 16.36 8.36 -21.89
CA PRO A 121 17.48 8.88 -22.66
C PRO A 121 17.57 8.24 -24.05
N LEU A 122 17.67 9.08 -25.09
CA LEU A 122 17.65 8.65 -26.50
C LEU A 122 18.68 7.56 -26.84
N HIS A 123 19.86 7.61 -26.23
CA HIS A 123 20.98 6.71 -26.49
C HIS A 123 20.89 5.38 -25.72
N GLU A 124 19.99 5.28 -24.73
CA GLU A 124 19.79 4.08 -23.91
C GLU A 124 18.53 3.30 -24.31
N ARG A 125 17.68 3.89 -25.15
CA ARG A 125 16.49 3.21 -25.70
C ARG A 125 16.89 1.86 -26.31
N CYS A 126 16.09 0.83 -26.02
CA CYS A 126 16.31 -0.56 -26.44
C CYS A 126 17.55 -1.27 -25.86
N ARG A 127 18.28 -0.65 -24.93
CA ARG A 127 19.44 -1.26 -24.25
C ARG A 127 19.12 -1.76 -22.83
N TYR A 128 17.92 -1.48 -22.35
CA TYR A 128 17.45 -1.95 -21.06
C TYR A 128 17.23 -3.46 -21.09
N SER A 129 17.58 -4.12 -19.99
CA SER A 129 17.35 -5.54 -19.76
C SER A 129 16.69 -5.73 -18.40
N THR A 130 15.92 -6.79 -18.24
CA THR A 130 15.29 -7.08 -16.94
C THR A 130 16.33 -7.66 -15.99
N ALA A 131 16.18 -7.44 -14.69
CA ALA A 131 17.09 -8.02 -13.69
C ALA A 131 17.19 -9.56 -13.82
N SER A 132 16.13 -10.21 -14.29
CA SER A 132 16.07 -11.65 -14.57
C SER A 132 16.95 -12.13 -15.73
N SER A 133 17.41 -11.25 -16.64
CA SER A 133 18.28 -11.64 -17.77
C SER A 133 19.77 -11.63 -17.46
N ASN A 134 20.20 -11.14 -16.29
CA ASN A 134 21.63 -11.02 -15.94
C ASN A 134 22.27 -12.30 -15.35
N ASN A 135 21.54 -13.42 -15.25
CA ASN A 135 22.09 -14.67 -14.70
C ASN A 135 22.64 -15.67 -15.75
N ARG A 136 22.93 -15.22 -16.98
CA ARG A 136 23.60 -16.05 -17.99
C ARG A 136 24.65 -15.28 -18.78
N SER A 137 25.76 -14.92 -18.12
CA SER A 137 27.05 -14.72 -18.81
C SER A 137 28.21 -14.51 -17.81
N SER A 138 28.39 -15.47 -16.89
CA SER A 138 29.71 -15.77 -16.34
C SER A 138 30.25 -17.00 -17.04
N THR A 139 31.06 -16.80 -18.09
CA THR A 139 32.17 -17.68 -18.55
C THR A 139 32.67 -17.15 -19.89
N GLY A 140 33.75 -16.38 -19.84
CA GLY A 140 34.45 -15.90 -21.02
C GLY A 140 35.85 -15.47 -20.61
N SER A 141 36.70 -16.47 -20.33
CA SER A 141 38.13 -16.30 -20.10
C SER A 141 38.78 -15.48 -21.24
N PRO A 142 39.65 -14.50 -20.94
CA PRO A 142 40.39 -13.79 -21.97
C PRO A 142 41.53 -14.68 -22.49
N THR A 143 41.44 -15.10 -23.75
CA THR A 143 42.56 -15.70 -24.49
C THR A 143 43.55 -14.58 -24.86
N PRO A 144 44.87 -14.72 -24.60
CA PRO A 144 45.83 -13.71 -24.99
C PRO A 144 46.11 -13.78 -26.51
N PRO A 145 46.41 -12.64 -27.16
CA PRO A 145 46.79 -12.63 -28.56
C PRO A 145 48.20 -13.25 -28.74
N ALA A 146 48.29 -14.24 -29.64
CA ALA A 146 49.56 -14.76 -30.13
C ALA A 146 50.27 -13.67 -30.95
N GLY A 147 51.51 -13.38 -30.59
CA GLY A 147 52.34 -12.39 -31.29
C GLY A 147 52.93 -12.90 -32.60
N ARG A 148 53.20 -11.97 -33.51
CA ARG A 148 54.53 -11.68 -34.09
C ARG A 148 54.48 -10.38 -34.87
#